data_AF-A0AAV4XVE4-F1
#
_entry.id   AF-A0AAV4XVE4-F1
#
_cell.length_a   1.000
_cell.length_b   1.000
_cell.length_c   1.000
_cell.angle_alpha   90.00
_cell.angle_beta   90.00
_cell.angle_gamma   90.00
#
_symmetry.space_group_name_H-M   'P 1'
#
loop_
_entity.id
_entity.type
_entity.pdbx_description
1 polymer ?
#
loop_
_entity_poly.entity_id
_entity_poly.type
_entity_poly.pdbx_seq_one_letter_code
_entity_poly.pdbx_strand_id
1 'polypeptide(L)'
;MTQETLLAKNCNIFHLSIQIMNTLNLFITFGDTFLPAPSCYDELYYEIIRMNLVFDNLYSLTLRYTTCDGEWKEFAAKLMNSLVNVRAIINHFTPKIDSVLADNGLSALTEDQVLEVVRSNYDTLTLKLYDNLDQYEKYTEKPIETGFFLPLSKYLS
;
A
#
# COMPACT_ATOMS: atom_id res chain seq x y z
N MET A 1 -7.18 14.53 -23.63
CA MET A 1 -7.59 14.68 -22.22
C MET A 1 -7.26 13.36 -21.54
N THR A 2 -6.22 13.32 -20.70
CA THR A 2 -5.72 12.09 -20.08
C THR A 2 -6.76 11.52 -19.09
N GLN A 3 -6.93 10.20 -19.02
CA GLN A 3 -7.88 9.53 -18.10
C GLN A 3 -7.69 10.00 -16.64
N GLU A 4 -6.47 10.36 -16.26
CA GLU A 4 -6.13 10.95 -14.97
C GLU A 4 -6.92 12.23 -14.65
N THR A 5 -7.07 13.14 -15.61
CA THR A 5 -7.81 14.39 -15.42
C THR A 5 -9.32 14.13 -15.30
N LEU A 6 -9.82 13.04 -15.90
CA LEU A 6 -11.23 12.63 -15.78
C LEU A 6 -11.52 12.00 -14.40
N LEU A 7 -10.59 11.20 -13.88
CA LEU A 7 -10.70 10.59 -12.55
C LEU A 7 -10.61 11.65 -11.45
N ALA A 8 -9.63 12.56 -11.54
CA ALA A 8 -9.45 13.65 -10.57
C ALA A 8 -10.64 14.63 -10.53
N LYS A 9 -11.38 14.78 -11.64
CA LYS A 9 -12.53 15.70 -11.74
C LYS A 9 -13.84 15.09 -11.23
N ASN A 10 -13.92 13.76 -11.09
CA ASN A 10 -15.14 13.05 -10.71
C ASN A 10 -15.07 12.39 -9.33
N CYS A 11 -13.89 12.14 -8.78
CA CYS A 11 -13.74 11.56 -7.44
C CYS A 11 -12.35 11.87 -6.85
N ASN A 12 -12.28 12.18 -5.55
CA ASN A 12 -11.02 12.34 -4.84
C ASN A 12 -10.37 10.94 -4.62
N ILE A 13 -9.57 10.49 -5.58
CA ILE A 13 -8.86 9.20 -5.51
C ILE A 13 -7.98 9.08 -4.25
N PHE A 14 -7.46 10.20 -3.75
CA PHE A 14 -6.64 10.22 -2.53
C PHE A 14 -7.44 9.80 -1.30
N HIS A 15 -8.73 10.15 -1.21
CA HIS A 15 -9.56 9.73 -0.09
C HIS A 15 -9.65 8.21 0.00
N LEU A 16 -10.05 7.56 -1.10
CA LEU A 16 -10.14 6.10 -1.19
C LEU A 16 -8.78 5.44 -0.91
N SER A 17 -7.71 5.96 -1.50
CA SER A 17 -6.37 5.43 -1.27
C SER A 17 -5.94 5.55 0.20
N ILE A 18 -6.29 6.63 0.90
CA ILE A 18 -6.00 6.78 2.34
C ILE A 18 -6.72 5.69 3.13
N GLN A 19 -8.00 5.42 2.86
CA GLN A 19 -8.76 4.37 3.56
C GLN A 19 -8.13 2.98 3.37
N ILE A 20 -7.73 2.67 2.12
CA ILE A 20 -7.03 1.42 1.80
C ILE A 20 -5.68 1.35 2.54
N MET A 21 -4.89 2.42 2.52
CA MET A 21 -3.58 2.45 3.17
C MET A 21 -3.70 2.40 4.70
N ASN A 22 -4.72 3.01 5.30
CA ASN A 22 -4.98 2.89 6.73
C ASN A 22 -5.31 1.45 7.12
N THR A 23 -6.12 0.76 6.30
CA THR A 23 -6.43 -0.66 6.48
C THR A 23 -5.17 -1.50 6.41
N LEU A 24 -4.31 -1.29 5.41
CA LEU A 24 -3.03 -1.99 5.31
C LEU A 24 -2.11 -1.70 6.49
N ASN A 25 -2.01 -0.43 6.92
CA ASN A 25 -1.21 -0.06 8.08
C ASN A 25 -1.74 -0.71 9.37
N LEU A 26 -3.05 -0.89 9.51
CA LEU A 26 -3.65 -1.60 10.64
C LEU A 26 -3.16 -3.05 10.68
N PHE A 27 -3.19 -3.77 9.56
CA PHE A 27 -2.64 -5.14 9.49
C PHE A 27 -1.13 -5.19 9.71
N ILE A 28 -0.37 -4.23 9.17
CA ILE A 28 1.09 -4.18 9.33
C ILE A 28 1.48 -3.94 10.80
N THR A 29 0.79 -3.06 11.52
CA THR A 29 1.20 -2.61 12.86
C THR A 29 0.50 -3.35 14.00
N PHE A 30 -0.72 -3.84 13.77
CA PHE A 30 -1.55 -4.46 14.80
C PHE A 30 -2.06 -5.86 14.41
N GLY A 31 -1.61 -6.39 13.26
CA GLY A 31 -1.99 -7.70 12.72
C GLY A 31 -1.97 -8.85 13.73
N ASP A 32 -1.08 -8.82 14.73
CA ASP A 32 -1.04 -9.79 15.84
C ASP A 32 -2.39 -9.95 16.58
N THR A 33 -3.26 -8.93 16.50
CA THR A 33 -4.58 -8.91 17.14
C THR A 33 -5.68 -9.55 16.28
N PHE A 34 -5.49 -9.63 14.96
CA PHE A 34 -6.57 -10.03 14.02
C PHE A 34 -6.18 -11.14 13.05
N LEU A 35 -4.90 -11.29 12.74
CA LEU A 35 -4.41 -12.31 11.84
C LEU A 35 -4.48 -13.69 12.53
N PRO A 36 -4.93 -14.74 11.81
CA PRO A 36 -5.22 -16.03 12.42
C PRO A 36 -3.97 -16.82 12.82
N ALA A 37 -2.81 -16.51 12.22
CA ALA A 37 -1.54 -17.14 12.50
C ALA A 37 -0.36 -16.19 12.22
N PRO A 38 0.80 -16.38 12.88
CA PRO A 38 2.00 -15.59 12.59
C PRO A 38 2.47 -15.68 11.13
N SER A 39 2.26 -16.83 10.46
CA SER A 39 2.61 -16.99 9.04
C SER A 39 1.87 -16.03 8.11
N CYS A 40 0.71 -15.51 8.52
CA CYS A 40 -0.04 -14.53 7.74
C CYS A 40 0.71 -13.19 7.62
N TYR A 41 1.63 -12.87 8.53
CA TYR A 41 2.52 -11.72 8.36
C TYR A 41 3.51 -11.94 7.22
N ASP A 42 4.06 -13.14 7.11
CA ASP A 42 5.00 -13.49 6.04
C ASP A 42 4.31 -13.34 4.69
N GLU A 43 3.09 -13.88 4.57
CA GLU A 43 2.26 -13.79 3.37
C GLU A 43 1.88 -12.34 3.04
N LEU A 44 1.49 -11.54 4.04
CA LEU A 44 1.19 -10.12 3.86
C LEU A 44 2.40 -9.36 3.30
N TYR A 45 3.59 -9.58 3.88
CA TYR A 45 4.80 -8.88 3.48
C TYR A 45 5.27 -9.35 2.10
N TYR A 46 5.16 -10.66 1.84
CA TYR A 46 5.38 -11.23 0.52
C TYR A 46 4.49 -10.55 -0.55
N GLU A 47 3.18 -10.44 -0.32
CA GLU A 47 2.28 -9.80 -1.29
C GLU A 47 2.55 -8.30 -1.46
N ILE A 48 2.90 -7.58 -0.39
CA ILE A 48 3.33 -6.17 -0.47
C ILE A 48 4.57 -6.03 -1.37
N ILE A 49 5.57 -6.88 -1.16
CA ILE A 49 6.81 -6.87 -1.97
C ILE A 49 6.49 -7.24 -3.42
N ARG A 50 5.67 -8.27 -3.64
CA ARG A 50 5.28 -8.73 -4.98
C ARG A 50 4.56 -7.64 -5.77
N MET A 51 3.72 -6.86 -5.09
CA MET A 51 2.91 -5.79 -5.68
C MET A 51 3.59 -4.40 -5.60
N ASN A 52 4.92 -4.34 -5.40
CA ASN A 52 5.66 -3.08 -5.21
C ASN A 52 5.34 -1.99 -6.24
N LEU A 53 5.18 -2.37 -7.52
CA LEU A 53 4.92 -1.44 -8.62
C LEU A 53 3.62 -0.64 -8.42
N VAL A 54 2.61 -1.23 -7.78
CA VAL A 54 1.36 -0.52 -7.45
C VAL A 54 1.63 0.60 -6.45
N PHE A 55 2.43 0.33 -5.43
CA PHE A 55 2.80 1.29 -4.40
C PHE A 55 3.75 2.37 -4.94
N ASP A 56 4.66 2.02 -5.86
CA ASP A 56 5.54 2.99 -6.52
C ASP A 56 4.76 3.95 -7.42
N ASN A 57 3.78 3.44 -8.17
CA ASN A 57 2.87 4.27 -8.98
C ASN A 57 2.02 5.19 -8.09
N LEU A 58 1.49 4.66 -6.98
CA LEU A 58 0.70 5.43 -6.02
C LEU A 58 1.54 6.51 -5.34
N TYR A 59 2.77 6.19 -4.96
CA TYR A 59 3.73 7.15 -4.40
C TYR A 59 4.08 8.24 -5.41
N SER A 60 4.35 7.87 -6.67
CA SER A 60 4.67 8.82 -7.75
C SER A 60 3.51 9.78 -8.03
N LEU A 61 2.27 9.27 -8.06
CA LEU A 61 1.06 10.09 -8.16
C LEU A 61 0.97 11.05 -6.96
N THR A 62 1.13 10.54 -5.75
CA THR A 62 1.03 11.32 -4.52
C THR A 62 2.07 12.44 -4.48
N LEU A 63 3.33 12.12 -4.82
CA LEU A 63 4.43 13.07 -4.84
C LEU A 63 4.11 14.28 -5.73
N ARG A 64 3.64 14.03 -6.96
CA ARG A 64 3.27 15.08 -7.91
C ARG A 64 2.23 16.05 -7.33
N TYR A 65 1.21 15.53 -6.64
CA TYR A 65 0.16 16.37 -6.06
C TYR A 65 0.56 17.03 -4.73
N THR A 66 1.59 16.53 -4.04
CA THR A 66 2.17 17.26 -2.90
C THR A 66 3.05 18.43 -3.32
N THR A 67 3.69 18.36 -4.50
CA THR A 67 4.59 19.40 -5.02
C THR A 67 3.88 20.50 -5.81
N CYS A 68 2.66 20.24 -6.28
CA CYS A 68 1.83 21.24 -6.97
C CYS A 68 0.89 21.91 -5.97
N ASP A 69 0.73 23.23 -6.04
CA ASP A 69 -0.36 23.90 -5.34
C ASP A 69 -1.69 23.58 -6.04
N GLY A 70 -2.59 22.91 -5.31
CA GLY A 70 -3.88 22.46 -5.83
C GLY A 70 -4.79 21.98 -4.70
N GLU A 71 -6.07 21.85 -5.01
CA GLU A 71 -7.14 21.47 -4.08
C GLU A 71 -6.85 20.16 -3.32
N TRP A 72 -6.13 19.23 -3.94
CA TRP A 72 -5.85 17.91 -3.39
C TRP A 72 -4.53 17.78 -2.61
N LYS A 73 -3.77 18.87 -2.45
CA LYS A 73 -2.43 18.85 -1.84
C LYS A 73 -2.43 18.25 -0.44
N GLU A 74 -3.40 18.61 0.41
CA GLU A 74 -3.50 18.09 1.78
C GLU A 74 -3.86 16.61 1.81
N PHE A 75 -4.75 16.16 0.94
CA PHE A 75 -5.08 14.74 0.82
C PHE A 75 -3.88 13.93 0.31
N ALA A 76 -3.15 14.46 -0.67
CA ALA A 76 -1.91 13.85 -1.14
C ALA A 76 -0.86 13.78 -0.01
N ALA A 77 -0.71 14.82 0.81
CA ALA A 77 0.20 14.80 1.95
C ALA A 77 -0.19 13.76 3.01
N LYS A 78 -1.49 13.57 3.27
CA LYS A 78 -1.99 12.50 4.15
C LYS A 78 -1.71 11.11 3.57
N LEU A 79 -1.98 10.90 2.29
CA LEU A 79 -1.68 9.64 1.61
C LEU A 79 -0.18 9.34 1.63
N MET A 80 0.66 10.34 1.37
CA MET A 80 2.12 10.25 1.42
C MET A 80 2.58 9.71 2.78
N ASN A 81 2.02 10.27 3.85
CA ASN A 81 2.31 9.84 5.21
C ASN A 81 1.85 8.40 5.49
N SER A 82 0.73 7.96 4.93
CA SER A 82 0.23 6.59 5.09
C SER A 82 1.03 5.53 4.30
N LEU A 83 1.79 5.93 3.28
CA LEU A 83 2.62 5.02 2.48
C LEU A 83 3.94 4.62 3.16
N VAL A 84 4.29 5.24 4.30
CA VAL A 84 5.61 5.09 4.94
C VAL A 84 5.96 3.64 5.24
N ASN A 85 5.07 2.87 5.87
CA ASN A 85 5.38 1.49 6.26
C ASN A 85 5.50 0.54 5.08
N VAL A 86 4.59 0.63 4.10
CA VAL A 86 4.68 -0.20 2.90
C VAL A 86 5.98 0.08 2.14
N ARG A 87 6.39 1.36 2.04
CA ARG A 87 7.69 1.70 1.46
C ARG A 87 8.86 1.21 2.29
N ALA A 88 8.76 1.23 3.63
CA ALA A 88 9.80 0.69 4.49
C ALA A 88 9.97 -0.83 4.27
N ILE A 89 8.86 -1.58 4.18
CA ILE A 89 8.86 -3.02 3.86
C ILE A 89 9.54 -3.26 2.50
N ILE A 90 9.06 -2.62 1.43
CA ILE A 90 9.61 -2.80 0.07
C ILE A 90 11.11 -2.47 0.05
N ASN A 91 11.50 -1.28 0.54
CA ASN A 91 12.90 -0.85 0.51
C ASN A 91 13.82 -1.69 1.41
N HIS A 92 13.28 -2.36 2.43
CA HIS A 92 14.05 -3.23 3.31
C HIS A 92 14.31 -4.59 2.67
N PHE A 93 13.30 -5.19 2.03
CA PHE A 93 13.38 -6.56 1.54
C PHE A 93 13.87 -6.66 0.09
N THR A 94 13.55 -5.70 -0.80
CA THR A 94 13.98 -5.74 -2.20
C THR A 94 15.50 -5.91 -2.35
N PRO A 95 16.36 -5.12 -1.67
CA PRO A 95 17.82 -5.30 -1.80
C PRO A 95 18.31 -6.65 -1.27
N LYS A 96 17.62 -7.24 -0.29
CA LYS A 96 17.98 -8.55 0.27
C LYS A 96 17.63 -9.67 -0.69
N ILE A 97 16.46 -9.58 -1.32
CA ILE A 97 16.02 -10.48 -2.39
C ILE A 97 17.00 -10.39 -3.57
N ASP A 98 17.38 -9.18 -3.98
CA ASP A 98 18.34 -8.94 -5.06
C ASP A 98 19.73 -9.54 -4.75
N SER A 99 20.19 -9.44 -3.48
CA SER A 99 21.42 -10.09 -3.03
C SER A 99 21.34 -11.62 -3.18
N VAL A 100 20.25 -12.24 -2.72
CA VAL A 100 20.06 -13.70 -2.82
C VAL A 100 19.99 -14.15 -4.28
N LEU A 101 19.38 -13.35 -5.16
CA LEU A 101 19.38 -13.62 -6.60
C LEU A 101 20.79 -13.57 -7.19
N ALA A 102 21.56 -12.54 -6.86
CA ALA A 102 22.92 -12.35 -7.35
C ALA A 102 23.88 -13.45 -6.85
N ASP A 103 23.83 -13.78 -5.56
CA ASP A 103 24.72 -14.76 -4.91
C ASP A 103 24.50 -16.18 -5.44
N ASN A 104 23.26 -16.51 -5.81
CA ASN A 104 22.90 -17.83 -6.34
C ASN A 104 22.85 -17.87 -7.88
N GLY A 105 23.09 -16.75 -8.57
CA GLY A 105 23.00 -16.67 -10.02
C GLY A 105 21.60 -16.96 -10.58
N LEU A 106 20.55 -16.64 -9.81
CA LEU A 106 19.15 -16.89 -10.17
C LEU A 106 18.53 -15.69 -10.88
N SER A 107 17.59 -15.95 -11.79
CA SER A 107 16.80 -14.90 -12.45
C SER A 107 15.52 -14.53 -11.68
N ALA A 108 15.04 -15.42 -10.80
CA ALA A 108 13.88 -15.21 -9.93
C ALA A 108 13.95 -16.15 -8.72
N LEU A 109 13.31 -15.76 -7.62
CA LEU A 109 13.10 -16.60 -6.44
C LEU A 109 11.71 -17.25 -6.47
N THR A 110 11.58 -18.44 -5.89
CA THR A 110 10.28 -19.01 -5.57
C THR A 110 9.62 -18.27 -4.41
N GLU A 111 8.32 -18.46 -4.24
CA GLU A 111 7.57 -17.91 -3.09
C GLU A 111 8.22 -18.30 -1.75
N ASP A 112 8.51 -19.59 -1.55
CA ASP A 112 9.14 -20.08 -0.32
C ASP A 112 10.49 -19.42 -0.03
N GLN A 113 11.29 -19.17 -1.07
CA GLN A 113 12.59 -18.50 -0.93
C GLN A 113 12.42 -17.04 -0.52
N VAL A 114 11.44 -16.33 -1.09
CA VAL A 114 11.14 -14.95 -0.66
C VAL A 114 10.63 -14.94 0.79
N LEU A 115 9.75 -15.87 1.15
CA LEU A 115 9.24 -16.00 2.51
C LEU A 115 10.36 -16.31 3.52
N GLU A 116 11.37 -17.08 3.13
CA GLU A 116 12.57 -17.33 3.96
C GLU A 116 13.39 -16.05 4.19
N VAL A 117 13.58 -15.23 3.15
CA VAL A 117 14.21 -13.92 3.28
C VAL A 117 13.42 -13.01 4.21
N VAL A 118 12.08 -13.01 4.10
CA VAL A 118 11.20 -12.22 4.98
C VAL A 118 11.38 -12.64 6.44
N ARG A 119 11.22 -13.94 6.73
CA ARG A 119 11.34 -14.50 8.10
C ARG A 119 12.69 -14.21 8.75
N SER A 120 13.76 -14.25 7.96
CA SER A 120 15.13 -14.09 8.48
C SER A 120 15.53 -12.64 8.72
N ASN A 121 14.67 -11.66 8.40
CA ASN A 121 15.03 -10.23 8.42
C ASN A 121 13.96 -9.32 9.07
N TYR A 122 13.01 -9.88 9.82
CA TYR A 122 12.00 -9.10 10.56
C TYR A 122 12.60 -8.20 11.64
N ASP A 123 13.60 -8.72 12.36
CA ASP A 123 14.25 -8.08 13.50
C ASP A 123 14.91 -6.74 13.16
N THR A 124 15.33 -6.58 11.90
CA THR A 124 15.98 -5.36 11.40
C THR A 124 15.02 -4.38 10.71
N LEU A 125 13.76 -4.76 10.50
CA LEU A 125 12.76 -3.89 9.89
C LEU A 125 12.23 -2.89 10.93
N THR A 126 12.29 -1.59 10.60
CA THR A 126 11.72 -0.54 11.44
C THR A 126 10.47 0.04 10.78
N LEU A 127 9.36 0.07 11.52
CA LEU A 127 8.07 0.58 11.07
C LEU A 127 7.62 1.77 11.90
N LYS A 128 6.88 2.67 11.25
CA LYS A 128 6.17 3.77 11.91
C LYS A 128 4.91 3.23 12.58
N LEU A 129 4.73 3.58 13.85
CA LEU A 129 3.45 3.40 14.53
C LEU A 129 2.53 4.57 14.17
N TYR A 130 1.28 4.25 13.85
CA TYR A 130 0.26 5.24 13.58
C TYR A 130 -0.71 5.31 14.75
N ASP A 131 -0.99 6.53 15.19
CA ASP A 131 -2.08 6.78 16.13
C ASP A 131 -3.42 6.77 15.39
N ASN A 132 -4.48 6.31 16.07
CA ASN A 132 -5.87 6.39 15.61
C ASN A 132 -6.21 5.58 14.34
N LEU A 133 -5.49 4.50 14.04
CA LEU A 133 -5.91 3.57 12.96
C LEU A 133 -7.22 2.83 13.28
N ASP A 134 -7.62 2.82 14.55
CA ASP A 134 -8.88 2.29 15.06
C ASP A 134 -10.06 3.26 14.87
N GLN A 135 -9.80 4.52 14.50
CA GLN A 135 -10.84 5.49 14.19
C GLN A 135 -11.30 5.33 12.74
N TYR A 136 -12.57 4.95 12.57
CA TYR A 136 -13.19 4.79 11.26
C TYR A 136 -14.46 5.65 11.15
N GLU A 137 -14.78 6.05 9.91
CA GLU A 137 -16.04 6.73 9.64
C GLU A 137 -17.22 5.76 9.80
N LYS A 138 -18.32 6.23 10.40
CA LYS A 138 -19.52 5.42 10.55
C LYS A 138 -20.06 5.01 9.18
N TYR A 139 -20.55 3.77 9.10
CA TYR A 139 -21.20 3.24 7.89
C TYR A 139 -22.26 4.22 7.36
N THR A 140 -22.25 4.41 6.04
CA THR A 140 -23.20 5.25 5.30
C THR A 140 -23.72 4.45 4.10
N GLU A 141 -25.03 4.50 3.84
CA GLU A 141 -25.67 3.76 2.74
C GLU A 141 -25.20 4.19 1.34
N LYS A 142 -24.71 5.42 1.20
CA LYS A 142 -24.16 5.95 -0.06
C LYS A 142 -22.77 6.57 0.15
N PRO A 143 -21.71 5.75 0.27
CA PRO A 143 -20.35 6.23 0.42
C PRO A 143 -19.93 7.13 -0.74
N ILE A 144 -19.01 8.07 -0.51
CA ILE A 144 -18.52 9.03 -1.51
C ILE A 144 -17.88 8.30 -2.71
N GLU A 145 -17.28 7.14 -2.45
CA GLU A 145 -16.62 6.25 -3.40
C GLU A 145 -17.61 5.56 -4.36
N THR A 146 -18.91 5.56 -4.05
CA THR A 146 -19.95 4.95 -4.90
C THR A 146 -19.93 5.53 -6.32
N GLY A 147 -19.64 6.83 -6.46
CA GLY A 147 -19.50 7.49 -7.75
C GLY A 147 -18.31 6.98 -8.59
N PHE A 148 -17.28 6.43 -7.94
CA PHE A 148 -16.13 5.83 -8.59
C PHE A 148 -16.39 4.39 -9.02
N PHE A 149 -16.98 3.55 -8.15
CA PHE A 149 -17.15 2.12 -8.43
C PHE A 149 -18.34 1.79 -9.35
N LEU A 150 -19.43 2.55 -9.32
CA LEU A 150 -20.61 2.28 -10.15
C LEU A 150 -20.34 2.35 -11.67
N PRO A 151 -19.55 3.31 -12.19
CA PRO A 151 -19.15 3.28 -13.59
C PRO A 151 -18.31 2.04 -13.93
N LEU A 152 -17.33 1.71 -13.08
CA LEU A 152 -16.44 0.55 -13.27
C LEU A 152 -17.20 -0.77 -13.35
N SER A 153 -18.19 -0.98 -12.48
CA SER A 153 -18.98 -2.21 -12.47
C SER A 153 -19.75 -2.42 -13.78
N LYS A 154 -20.13 -1.36 -14.48
CA LYS A 154 -20.82 -1.43 -15.79
C LYS A 154 -19.88 -1.77 -16.95
N TYR A 155 -18.57 -1.57 -16.79
CA TYR A 155 -17.57 -1.97 -17.78
C TYR A 155 -17.11 -3.43 -17.62
N LEU A 156 -17.37 -4.03 -16.45
CA LEU A 156 -16.99 -5.39 -16.11
C LEU A 156 -18.15 -6.41 -16.25
N SER A 157 -19.35 -5.94 -16.60
CA SER A 157 -20.56 -6.73 -16.87
C SER A 157 -20.80 -6.88 -18.37
#